data_AF-A0A6N6JBP4-F1
#
_entry.id   AF-A0A6N6JBP4-F1
#
_cell.length_a   1.000
_cell.length_b   1.000
_cell.length_c   1.000
_cell.angle_alpha   90.00
_cell.angle_beta   90.00
_cell.angle_gamma   90.00
#
_symmetry.space_group_name_H-M   'P 1'
#
loop_
_entity.id
_entity.type
_entity.pdbx_description
1 polymer ?
#
loop_
_entity_poly.entity_id
_entity_poly.type
_entity_poly.pdbx_seq_one_letter_code
_entity_poly.pdbx_strand_id
1 'polypeptide(L)' 'MVRFFKIMVFLLVTGFSAIVGYAYFGDLAPNQVEINQPVEFDVD' A
#
# COMPACT_ATOMS: atom_id res chain seq x y z
N MET A 1 0.52 35.33 -12.89
CA MET A 1 0.46 34.95 -11.46
C MET A 1 -0.45 33.75 -11.20
N VAL A 2 -1.73 33.77 -11.57
CA VAL A 2 -2.67 32.65 -11.32
C VAL A 2 -2.19 31.30 -11.85
N ARG A 3 -1.50 31.28 -13.00
CA ARG A 3 -0.97 30.03 -13.61
C ARG A 3 0.10 29.35 -12.75
N PHE A 4 0.96 30.13 -12.09
CA PHE A 4 2.00 29.59 -11.21
C PHE A 4 1.41 29.05 -9.90
N PHE A 5 0.44 29.78 -9.35
CA PHE A 5 -0.31 29.33 -8.17
C PHE A 5 -1.05 28.01 -8.42
N LYS A 6 -1.69 27.84 -9.59
CA LYS A 6 -2.32 26.57 -9.99
C LYS A 6 -1.34 25.40 -10.01
N ILE A 7 -0.13 25.61 -10.55
CA ILE A 7 0.93 24.58 -10.55
C ILE A 7 1.34 24.23 -9.13
N MET A 8 1.49 25.23 -8.26
CA MET A 8 1.85 25.01 -6.85
C MET A 8 0.78 24.19 -6.13
N VAL A 9 -0.50 24.51 -6.31
CA VAL A 9 -1.62 23.75 -5.74
C VAL A 9 -1.65 22.33 -6.28
N PHE A 10 -1.45 22.14 -7.59
CA PHE A 10 -1.39 20.82 -8.20
C PHE A 10 -0.27 19.95 -7.61
N LEU A 11 0.93 20.52 -7.47
CA LEU A 11 2.08 19.82 -6.88
C LEU A 11 1.83 19.48 -5.40
N LEU A 12 1.20 20.40 -4.65
CA LEU A 12 0.89 20.19 -3.24
C LEU A 12 -0.11 19.05 -3.05
N VAL A 13 -1.20 19.05 -3.82
CA VAL A 13 -2.21 17.98 -3.78
C VAL A 13 -1.60 16.64 -4.22
N THR A 14 -0.79 16.64 -5.28
CA THR A 14 -0.14 15.42 -5.79
C THR A 14 0.85 14.84 -4.78
N GLY A 15 1.76 15.67 -4.25
CA GLY A 15 2.73 15.25 -3.25
C GLY A 15 2.06 14.76 -1.96
N PHE A 16 1.04 15.47 -1.50
CA PHE A 16 0.24 15.04 -0.35
C PHE A 16 -0.42 13.68 -0.59
N SER A 17 -1.06 13.50 -1.75
CA SER A 17 -1.74 12.25 -2.10
C SER A 17 -0.77 11.07 -2.20
N ALA A 18 0.43 11.28 -2.74
CA ALA A 18 1.46 10.25 -2.80
C ALA A 18 1.93 9.81 -1.41
N ILE A 19 2.16 10.75 -0.50
CA ILE A 19 2.57 10.45 0.88
C ILE A 19 1.46 9.72 1.62
N VAL A 20 0.22 10.21 1.52
CA VAL A 20 -0.95 9.57 2.15
C VAL A 20 -1.18 8.18 1.59
N GLY A 21 -1.11 8.02 0.27
CA GLY A 21 -1.24 6.72 -0.39
C GLY A 21 -0.18 5.74 0.11
N TYR A 22 1.09 6.15 0.13
CA TYR A 22 2.17 5.33 0.67
C TYR A 22 1.92 4.91 2.13
N ALA A 23 1.51 5.85 2.99
CA ALA A 23 1.22 5.54 4.38
C ALA A 23 -0.02 4.65 4.57
N TYR A 24 -1.05 4.83 3.74
CA TYR A 24 -2.29 4.05 3.80
C TYR A 24 -2.10 2.63 3.29
N PHE A 25 -1.40 2.46 2.17
CA PHE A 25 -1.09 1.13 1.64
C PHE A 25 -0.06 0.40 2.50
N GLY A 26 0.83 1.14 3.19
CA GLY A 26 1.67 0.60 4.25
C GLY A 26 2.51 -0.60 3.80
N ASP A 27 2.65 -1.59 4.70
CA ASP A 27 3.22 -2.88 4.34
C ASP A 27 2.16 -3.75 3.65
N LEU A 28 2.29 -3.87 2.33
CA LEU A 28 1.44 -4.73 1.51
C LEU A 28 1.92 -6.19 1.52
N ALA A 29 2.97 -6.52 2.27
CA ALA A 29 3.38 -7.90 2.43
C ALA A 29 2.23 -8.69 3.09
N PRO A 30 1.88 -9.87 2.56
CA PRO A 30 0.94 -10.74 3.23
C PRO A 30 1.53 -11.17 4.58
N ASN A 31 0.72 -11.07 5.64
CA ASN A 31 1.09 -11.60 6.95
C ASN A 31 1.30 -13.11 6.82
N GLN A 32 2.54 -13.55 6.96
CA GLN A 32 2.87 -14.97 6.95
C GLN A 32 2.47 -15.55 8.30
N VAL A 33 1.65 -16.61 8.26
CA VAL A 33 1.25 -17.37 9.43
C VAL A 33 1.76 -18.78 9.25
N GLU A 34 2.45 -19.32 10.25
CA GLU A 34 2.90 -20.70 10.24
C GLU A 34 1.68 -21.62 10.40
N ILE A 35 1.41 -22.47 9.39
CA ILE A 35 0.33 -23.46 9.42
C ILE A 35 0.93 -24.82 9.73
N ASN A 36 0.73 -25.28 10.96
CA ASN A 36 1.09 -26.63 11.39
C ASN A 36 -0.19 -27.47 11.47
N GLN A 37 -0.69 -27.91 10.30
CA GLN A 37 -1.79 -28.86 10.21
C GLN A 37 -1.24 -30.26 9.94
N PRO A 38 -1.60 -31.28 10.76
CA PRO A 38 -1.26 -32.66 10.46
C PRO A 38 -1.96 -33.07 9.16
N VAL A 39 -1.18 -33.53 8.19
CA VAL A 39 -1.68 -34.12 6.95
C VAL A 39 -1.96 -35.61 7.19
N GLU A 40 -3.18 -36.03 6.85
CA GLU A 40 -3.51 -37.45 6.78
C GLU A 40 -2.84 -38.02 5.54
N PHE A 41 -1.88 -38.93 5.74
CA PHE A 41 -1.18 -39.60 4.66
C PHE A 41 -1.98 -40.84 4.25
N ASP A 42 -2.82 -40.68 3.24
CA ASP A 42 -3.63 -41.74 2.65
C ASP A 42 -2.81 -42.50 1.59
N VAL A 43 -2.76 -43.83 1.69
CA VAL A 43 -1.92 -44.73 0.87
C VAL A 43 -2.70 -45.89 0.24
N ASP A 44 -4.02 -45.76 0.12
CA ASP A 44 -4.87 -46.74 -0.57
C ASP A 44 -4.48 -47.01 -2.04
#